data_AF-A0A317JWP8-F1
#
_entry.id   AF-A0A317JWP8-F1
#
_cell.length_a   1.000
_cell.length_b   1.000
_cell.length_c   1.000
_cell.angle_alpha   90.00
_cell.angle_beta   90.00
_cell.angle_gamma   90.00
#
_symmetry.space_group_name_H-M   'P 1'
#
loop_
_entity.id
_entity.type
_entity.pdbx_description
1 polymer ?
#
loop_
_entity_poly.entity_id
_entity_poly.type
_entity_poly.pdbx_seq_one_letter_code
_entity_poly.pdbx_strand_id
1 'polypeptide(L)'
;MRWARRENARRRRAHEDAIEAWCLRGIRLQRLRAAAEDHPSIRPALPVDLAHDETVVAVQPSTGLLTVPRHADLPGAQLSAIPPAQPESAPPLPEGSRVTEAGTAVVTDRRVILVGRKHTRQWTYAELSGLTHHPTVPVTLLHGPTGALVAGLRVPRGAAARFRLRLTMAYADATGQRNGVLARLDKAVAANRQTRPPAAVLVSAASAPAYARLTRPVVAAASAALIAVVAFAATIDSDPAHRP
;
A
#
# COMPACT_ATOMS: atom_id res chain seq x y z
N MET A 1 19.91 -34.86 -3.11
CA MET A 1 19.62 -34.21 -1.80
C MET A 1 19.78 -32.68 -1.78
N ARG A 2 20.86 -32.07 -2.32
CA ARG A 2 21.13 -30.61 -2.18
C ARG A 2 20.04 -29.69 -2.76
N TRP A 3 19.38 -30.09 -3.85
CA TRP A 3 18.28 -29.31 -4.43
C TRP A 3 17.08 -29.21 -3.49
N ALA A 4 16.56 -30.34 -3.00
CA ALA A 4 15.38 -30.35 -2.12
C ALA A 4 15.61 -29.53 -0.85
N ARG A 5 16.83 -29.55 -0.27
CA ARG A 5 17.18 -28.68 0.86
C ARG A 5 17.10 -27.19 0.51
N ARG A 6 17.64 -26.76 -0.64
CA ARG A 6 17.59 -25.36 -1.09
C ARG A 6 16.18 -24.91 -1.45
N GLU A 7 15.42 -25.78 -2.13
CA GLU A 7 14.03 -25.56 -2.50
C GLU A 7 13.15 -25.39 -1.25
N ASN A 8 13.25 -26.32 -0.31
CA ASN A 8 12.53 -26.26 0.97
C ASN A 8 12.93 -25.03 1.78
N ALA A 9 14.21 -24.64 1.79
CA ALA A 9 14.65 -23.41 2.44
C ALA A 9 14.04 -22.15 1.79
N ARG A 10 13.94 -22.10 0.46
CA ARG A 10 13.28 -20.97 -0.24
C ARG A 10 11.78 -20.92 0.10
N ARG A 11 11.08 -22.04 0.02
CA ARG A 11 9.64 -22.12 0.34
C ARG A 11 9.34 -21.74 1.78
N ARG A 12 10.21 -22.15 2.71
CA ARG A 12 10.11 -21.78 4.13
C ARG A 12 10.26 -20.28 4.33
N ARG A 13 11.29 -19.66 3.76
CA ARG A 13 11.48 -18.20 3.81
C ARG A 13 10.27 -17.45 3.24
N ALA A 14 9.82 -17.83 2.04
CA ALA A 14 8.64 -17.20 1.44
C ALA A 14 7.37 -17.35 2.30
N HIS A 15 7.22 -18.48 2.99
CA HIS A 15 6.13 -18.68 3.96
C HIS A 15 6.30 -17.82 5.21
N GLU A 16 7.50 -17.74 5.78
CA GLU A 16 7.83 -16.87 6.92
C GLU A 16 7.52 -15.39 6.60
N ASP A 17 7.98 -14.91 5.44
CA ASP A 17 7.71 -13.54 4.95
C ASP A 17 6.20 -13.28 4.79
N ALA A 18 5.47 -14.26 4.23
CA ALA A 18 4.02 -14.17 4.07
C ALA A 18 3.27 -14.13 5.41
N ILE A 19 3.72 -14.94 6.39
CA ILE A 19 3.17 -14.95 7.75
C ILE A 19 3.45 -13.61 8.45
N GLU A 20 4.66 -13.07 8.33
CA GLU A 20 5.00 -11.77 8.89
C GLU A 20 4.12 -10.65 8.30
N ALA A 21 4.01 -10.57 6.97
CA ALA A 21 3.18 -9.59 6.30
C ALA A 21 1.70 -9.70 6.70
N TRP A 22 1.18 -10.93 6.84
CA TRP A 22 -0.16 -11.21 7.33
C TRP A 22 -0.38 -10.75 8.78
N CYS A 23 0.56 -11.04 9.68
CA CYS A 23 0.53 -10.61 11.08
C CYS A 23 0.55 -9.09 11.19
N LEU A 24 1.47 -8.42 10.49
CA LEU A 24 1.59 -6.95 10.49
C LEU A 24 0.31 -6.28 9.97
N ARG A 25 -0.30 -6.84 8.91
CA ARG A 25 -1.59 -6.38 8.40
C ARG A 25 -2.69 -6.56 9.46
N GLY A 26 -2.75 -7.71 10.11
CA GLY A 26 -3.71 -8.00 11.19
C GLY A 26 -3.62 -7.01 12.35
N ILE A 27 -2.40 -6.77 12.86
CA ILE A 27 -2.13 -5.81 13.93
C ILE A 27 -2.57 -4.40 13.51
N ARG A 28 -2.26 -3.98 12.28
CA ARG A 28 -2.66 -2.67 11.75
C ARG A 28 -4.19 -2.53 11.70
N LEU A 29 -4.90 -3.53 11.21
CA LEU A 29 -6.37 -3.52 11.13
C LEU A 29 -7.00 -3.47 12.52
N GLN A 30 -6.50 -4.24 13.47
CA GLN A 30 -6.97 -4.20 14.87
C GLN A 30 -6.76 -2.83 15.50
N ARG A 31 -5.59 -2.21 15.30
CA ARG A 31 -5.31 -0.85 15.77
C ARG A 31 -6.24 0.19 15.16
N LEU A 32 -6.51 0.10 13.85
CA LEU A 32 -7.48 0.98 13.19
C LEU A 32 -8.90 0.79 13.74
N ARG A 33 -9.32 -0.47 13.94
CA ARG A 33 -10.65 -0.80 14.47
C ARG A 33 -10.84 -0.29 15.90
N ALA A 34 -9.83 -0.44 16.76
CA ALA A 34 -9.86 0.10 18.12
C ALA A 34 -9.89 1.63 18.11
N ALA A 35 -8.99 2.28 17.36
CA ALA A 35 -8.93 3.74 17.30
C ALA A 35 -10.16 4.39 16.64
N ALA A 36 -10.96 3.62 15.88
CA ALA A 36 -12.23 4.07 15.32
C ALA A 36 -13.33 4.17 16.38
N GLU A 37 -13.26 3.43 17.48
CA GLU A 37 -14.24 3.54 18.58
C GLU A 37 -14.05 4.82 19.38
N ASP A 38 -12.82 5.33 19.43
CA ASP A 38 -12.49 6.56 20.15
C ASP A 38 -13.16 7.79 19.52
N HIS A 39 -13.66 8.67 20.38
CA HIS A 39 -14.14 10.02 20.03
C HIS A 39 -13.24 11.07 20.69
N PRO A 40 -12.08 11.38 20.11
CA PRO A 40 -11.19 12.37 20.70
C PRO A 40 -11.82 13.75 20.56
N SER A 41 -11.88 14.47 21.67
CA SER A 41 -12.10 15.92 21.69
C SER A 41 -10.79 16.61 22.07
N ILE A 42 -10.20 17.34 21.15
CA ILE A 42 -8.99 18.13 21.36
C ILE A 42 -9.42 19.59 21.49
N ARG A 43 -8.77 20.36 22.37
CA ARG A 43 -8.87 21.83 22.31
C ARG A 43 -7.81 22.34 21.34
N PRO A 44 -8.17 22.98 20.22
CA PRO A 44 -7.17 23.49 19.29
C PRO A 44 -6.39 24.63 19.95
N ALA A 45 -5.07 24.63 19.79
CA ALA A 45 -4.21 25.75 20.18
C ALA A 45 -4.08 26.81 19.06
N LEU A 46 -4.91 26.73 18.02
CA LEU A 46 -4.86 27.57 16.81
C LEU A 46 -6.08 28.50 16.80
N PRO A 47 -5.96 29.78 16.38
CA PRO A 47 -7.11 30.67 16.25
C PRO A 47 -7.94 30.24 15.04
N VAL A 48 -8.93 29.39 15.32
CA VAL A 48 -9.96 28.98 14.38
C VAL A 48 -11.29 29.40 14.98
N ASP A 49 -12.10 30.07 14.17
CA ASP A 49 -13.45 30.46 14.57
C ASP A 49 -14.33 29.21 14.59
N LEU A 50 -14.58 28.69 15.81
CA LEU A 50 -15.38 27.51 16.06
C LEU A 50 -16.71 27.93 16.68
N ALA A 51 -17.78 27.26 16.26
CA ALA A 51 -19.06 27.40 16.97
C ALA A 51 -18.92 26.88 18.41
N HIS A 52 -19.79 27.34 19.31
CA HIS A 52 -19.69 27.09 20.75
C HIS A 52 -19.67 25.58 21.13
N ASP A 53 -20.27 24.75 20.28
CA ASP A 53 -20.40 23.31 20.43
C ASP A 53 -19.63 22.51 19.36
N GLU A 54 -18.82 23.17 18.53
CA GLU A 54 -17.99 22.49 17.53
C GLU A 54 -16.75 21.89 18.19
N THR A 55 -16.54 20.59 18.02
CA THR A 55 -15.41 19.88 18.64
C THR A 55 -14.30 19.58 17.65
N VAL A 56 -13.04 19.76 18.07
CA VAL A 56 -11.89 19.42 17.22
C VAL A 56 -11.51 17.96 17.43
N VAL A 57 -11.54 17.20 16.35
CA VAL A 57 -11.20 15.77 16.31
C VAL A 57 -9.71 15.56 16.05
N ALA A 58 -9.10 16.41 15.22
CA ALA A 58 -7.68 16.33 14.92
C ALA A 58 -7.10 17.68 14.45
N VAL A 59 -5.83 17.90 14.76
CA VAL A 59 -5.02 19.00 14.19
C VAL A 59 -3.81 18.39 13.49
N GLN A 60 -3.63 18.75 12.22
CA GLN A 60 -2.57 18.22 11.37
C GLN A 60 -1.72 19.35 10.76
N PRO A 61 -0.54 19.63 11.33
CA PRO A 61 0.38 20.59 10.74
C PRO A 61 0.98 20.05 9.43
N SER A 62 1.59 20.95 8.66
CA SER A 62 2.25 20.64 7.40
C SER A 62 1.31 20.00 6.37
N THR A 63 0.04 20.41 6.38
CA THR A 63 -0.95 19.98 5.39
C THR A 63 -0.87 20.88 4.16
N GLY A 64 -0.68 20.28 3.00
CA GLY A 64 -0.71 20.95 1.70
C GLY A 64 -2.08 20.87 1.05
N LEU A 65 -2.53 21.98 0.45
CA LEU A 65 -3.65 22.00 -0.48
C LEU A 65 -3.15 21.57 -1.86
N LEU A 66 -3.70 20.47 -2.35
CA LEU A 66 -3.44 19.96 -3.68
C LEU A 66 -4.54 20.48 -4.63
N THR A 67 -4.11 21.16 -5.69
CA THR A 67 -4.96 21.41 -6.85
C THR A 67 -4.77 20.27 -7.84
N VAL A 68 -5.88 19.69 -8.28
CA VAL A 68 -5.91 18.63 -9.29
C VAL A 68 -6.63 19.15 -10.54
N PRO A 69 -6.18 18.81 -11.76
CA PRO A 69 -6.89 19.19 -12.98
C PRO A 69 -8.34 18.69 -12.98
N ARG A 70 -9.27 19.47 -13.57
CA ARG A 70 -10.70 19.12 -13.63
C ARG A 70 -11.00 17.78 -14.34
N HIS A 71 -10.12 17.35 -15.24
CA HIS A 71 -10.28 16.12 -16.05
C HIS A 71 -9.41 14.96 -15.56
N ALA A 72 -8.87 15.04 -14.35
CA ALA A 72 -8.14 13.93 -13.78
C ALA A 72 -9.08 12.74 -13.52
N ASP A 73 -8.69 11.55 -13.96
CA ASP A 73 -9.33 10.31 -13.54
C ASP A 73 -8.97 10.05 -12.06
N LEU A 74 -9.89 10.40 -11.18
CA LEU A 74 -9.74 10.28 -9.74
C LEU A 74 -10.65 9.17 -9.22
N PRO A 75 -10.20 8.43 -8.20
CA PRO A 75 -11.08 7.46 -7.55
C PRO A 75 -12.34 8.17 -7.05
N GLY A 76 -13.51 7.63 -7.39
CA GLY A 76 -14.79 8.15 -6.91
C GLY A 76 -14.87 8.14 -5.38
N ALA A 77 -15.83 8.89 -4.83
CA ALA A 77 -16.06 8.98 -3.39
C ALA A 77 -16.19 7.57 -2.75
N GLN A 78 -15.23 7.21 -1.90
CA GLN A 78 -15.24 5.93 -1.19
C GLN A 78 -14.85 6.16 0.27
N LEU A 79 -15.86 6.10 1.14
CA LEU A 79 -15.68 6.25 2.59
C LEU A 79 -14.98 5.02 3.18
N SER A 80 -13.65 5.01 3.15
CA SER A 80 -12.83 3.93 3.69
C SER A 80 -11.65 4.48 4.47
N ALA A 81 -11.63 4.23 5.78
CA ALA A 81 -10.46 4.49 6.62
C ALA A 81 -9.32 3.49 6.36
N ILE A 82 -9.64 2.37 5.70
CA ILE A 82 -8.67 1.32 5.38
C ILE A 82 -7.91 1.79 4.14
N PRO A 83 -6.59 1.98 4.23
CA PRO A 83 -5.78 2.16 3.03
C PRO A 83 -5.95 0.89 2.19
N PRO A 84 -6.29 0.99 0.90
CA PRO A 84 -6.29 -0.19 0.03
C PRO A 84 -4.94 -0.89 0.15
N ALA A 85 -4.95 -2.23 0.09
CA ALA A 85 -3.73 -3.01 -0.03
C ALA A 85 -2.91 -2.36 -1.15
N GLN A 86 -1.66 -1.96 -0.89
CA GLN A 86 -0.84 -1.27 -1.89
C GLN A 86 -0.91 -2.08 -3.19
N PRO A 87 -1.55 -1.57 -4.26
CA PRO A 87 -1.39 -2.22 -5.54
C PRO A 87 0.09 -2.05 -5.92
N GLU A 88 0.70 -3.06 -6.52
CA GLU A 88 2.09 -3.01 -7.02
C GLU A 88 2.31 -1.81 -7.95
N SER A 89 1.24 -1.26 -8.52
CA SER A 89 1.21 0.05 -9.14
C SER A 89 -0.10 0.75 -8.82
N ALA A 90 -0.11 1.59 -7.79
CA ALA A 90 -1.14 2.61 -7.73
C ALA A 90 -0.86 3.68 -8.79
N PRO A 91 -1.89 4.22 -9.44
CA PRO A 91 -1.71 5.32 -10.36
C PRO A 91 -1.02 6.50 -9.64
N PRO A 92 -0.11 7.22 -10.31
CA PRO A 92 0.46 8.44 -9.76
C PRO A 92 -0.66 9.47 -9.55
N LEU A 93 -0.36 10.51 -8.77
CA LEU A 93 -1.23 11.69 -8.82
C LEU A 93 -1.33 12.17 -10.28
N PRO A 94 -2.51 12.64 -10.72
CA PRO A 94 -2.70 13.13 -12.07
C PRO A 94 -1.63 14.15 -12.45
N GLU A 95 -1.17 14.09 -13.70
CA GLU A 95 -0.18 15.03 -14.22
C GLU A 95 -0.67 16.48 -14.04
N GLY A 96 0.21 17.38 -13.60
CA GLY A 96 -0.15 18.75 -13.24
C GLY A 96 -0.71 18.95 -11.83
N SER A 97 -0.88 17.87 -11.04
CA SER A 97 -1.20 18.00 -9.61
C SER A 97 -0.07 18.70 -8.86
N ARG A 98 -0.37 19.81 -8.18
CA ARG A 98 0.61 20.58 -7.41
C ARG A 98 0.08 21.06 -6.09
N VAL A 99 0.96 21.15 -5.10
CA VAL A 99 0.64 21.78 -3.82
C VAL A 99 0.67 23.29 -4.03
N THR A 100 -0.48 23.94 -3.89
CA THR A 100 -0.60 25.39 -4.10
C THR A 100 -0.50 26.19 -2.81
N GLU A 101 -0.77 25.55 -1.67
CA GLU A 101 -0.76 26.18 -0.36
C GLU A 101 -0.35 25.14 0.69
N ALA A 102 0.25 25.59 1.80
CA ALA A 102 0.58 24.75 2.94
C ALA A 102 0.19 25.45 4.25
N GLY A 103 -0.20 24.66 5.24
CA GLY A 103 -0.70 25.17 6.51
C GLY A 103 -1.02 24.05 7.50
N THR A 104 -2.00 24.32 8.35
CA THR A 104 -2.50 23.39 9.36
C THR A 104 -3.93 23.01 9.03
N ALA A 105 -4.20 21.71 8.87
CA ALA A 105 -5.56 21.22 8.75
C ALA A 105 -6.15 20.97 10.15
N VAL A 106 -7.35 21.45 10.38
CA VAL A 106 -8.15 21.22 11.59
C VAL A 106 -9.39 20.45 11.15
N VAL A 107 -9.53 19.25 11.69
CA VAL A 107 -10.67 18.36 11.46
C VAL A 107 -11.59 18.53 12.66
N THR A 108 -12.81 18.99 12.43
CA THR A 108 -13.86 19.09 13.44
C THR A 108 -14.91 18.01 13.22
N ASP A 109 -15.89 17.95 14.11
CA ASP A 109 -17.11 17.15 13.95
C ASP A 109 -18.05 17.65 12.83
N ARG A 110 -17.78 18.81 12.22
CA ARG A 110 -18.65 19.43 11.21
C ARG A 110 -17.98 19.73 9.88
N ARG A 111 -16.66 19.97 9.90
CA ARG A 111 -15.93 20.45 8.73
C ARG A 111 -14.46 20.12 8.85
N VAL A 112 -13.77 20.26 7.72
CA VAL A 112 -12.31 20.36 7.70
C VAL A 112 -11.92 21.77 7.27
N ILE A 113 -10.97 22.34 8.00
CA ILE A 113 -10.48 23.71 7.80
C ILE A 113 -8.99 23.62 7.52
N LEU A 114 -8.52 24.25 6.45
CA LEU A 114 -7.11 24.45 6.18
C LEU A 114 -6.75 25.90 6.47
N VAL A 115 -5.97 26.11 7.53
CA VAL A 115 -5.41 27.41 7.90
C VAL A 115 -4.05 27.53 7.23
N GLY A 116 -4.02 28.20 6.08
CA GLY A 116 -2.82 28.52 5.33
C GLY A 116 -2.17 29.81 5.81
N ARG A 117 -1.09 30.22 5.12
CA ARG A 117 -0.36 31.47 5.46
C ARG A 117 -1.14 32.73 5.06
N LYS A 118 -1.95 32.65 4.01
CA LYS A 118 -2.69 33.79 3.43
C LYS A 118 -4.20 33.60 3.51
N HIS A 119 -4.67 32.36 3.43
CA HIS A 119 -6.09 32.06 3.35
C HIS A 119 -6.47 30.97 4.33
N THR A 120 -7.66 31.10 4.89
CA THR A 120 -8.35 30.01 5.57
C THR A 120 -9.40 29.46 4.62
N ARG A 121 -9.36 28.16 4.37
CA ARG A 121 -10.36 27.45 3.56
C ARG A 121 -11.10 26.46 4.42
N GLN A 122 -12.38 26.29 4.18
CA GLN A 122 -13.22 25.36 4.92
C GLN A 122 -14.10 24.58 3.98
N TRP A 123 -14.37 23.33 4.35
CA TRP A 123 -15.29 22.44 3.66
C TRP A 123 -16.17 21.78 4.70
N THR A 124 -17.46 22.11 4.70
CA THR A 124 -18.42 21.48 5.62
C THR A 124 -18.75 20.08 5.13
N TYR A 125 -18.94 19.14 6.06
CA TYR A 125 -19.28 17.77 5.67
C TYR A 125 -20.64 17.68 4.98
N ALA A 126 -21.57 18.58 5.30
CA ALA A 126 -22.88 18.68 4.66
C ALA A 126 -22.80 19.05 3.16
N GLU A 127 -21.76 19.77 2.73
CA GLU A 127 -21.55 20.16 1.33
C GLU A 127 -20.71 19.13 0.55
N LEU A 128 -20.21 18.08 1.21
CA LEU A 128 -19.40 17.05 0.57
C LEU A 128 -20.24 15.82 0.25
N SER A 129 -20.16 15.35 -1.01
CA SER A 129 -20.73 14.05 -1.40
C SER A 129 -19.89 12.87 -0.91
N GLY A 130 -18.63 13.11 -0.53
CA GLY A 130 -17.77 12.12 0.08
C GLY A 130 -16.30 12.48 0.09
N LEU A 131 -15.50 11.50 0.51
CA LEU A 131 -14.05 11.59 0.62
C LEU A 131 -13.40 10.31 0.13
N THR A 132 -12.19 10.44 -0.41
CA THR A 132 -11.40 9.30 -0.89
C THR A 132 -9.93 9.45 -0.54
N HIS A 133 -9.33 8.37 -0.03
CA HIS A 133 -7.91 8.35 0.29
C HIS A 133 -7.10 7.74 -0.84
N HIS A 134 -6.06 8.45 -1.28
CA HIS A 134 -5.20 7.92 -2.32
C HIS A 134 -4.42 6.68 -1.81
N PRO A 135 -4.34 5.58 -2.58
CA PRO A 135 -3.72 4.32 -2.17
C PRO A 135 -2.25 4.46 -1.71
N THR A 136 -1.41 5.16 -2.49
CA THR A 136 0.04 5.23 -2.27
C THR A 136 0.58 6.58 -1.82
N VAL A 137 -0.05 7.67 -2.22
CA VAL A 137 0.34 9.03 -1.85
C VAL A 137 -0.47 9.47 -0.63
N PRO A 138 0.10 10.18 0.37
CA PRO A 138 -0.60 10.63 1.57
C PRO A 138 -1.54 11.81 1.31
N VAL A 139 -2.48 11.63 0.37
CA VAL A 139 -3.51 12.59 -0.01
C VAL A 139 -4.89 12.04 0.36
N THR A 140 -5.77 12.94 0.80
CA THR A 140 -7.22 12.73 0.90
C THR A 140 -7.92 13.70 -0.04
N LEU A 141 -8.79 13.20 -0.89
CA LEU A 141 -9.59 13.93 -1.86
C LEU A 141 -10.97 14.20 -1.25
N LEU A 142 -11.46 15.43 -1.39
CA LEU A 142 -12.78 15.87 -0.95
C LEU A 142 -13.65 16.11 -2.19
N HIS A 143 -14.82 15.49 -2.21
CA HIS A 143 -15.75 15.56 -3.35
C HIS A 143 -16.95 16.43 -2.99
N GLY A 144 -17.24 17.42 -3.82
CA GLY A 144 -18.42 18.29 -3.68
C GLY A 144 -19.72 17.58 -4.10
N PRO A 145 -20.86 18.27 -4.11
CA PRO A 145 -22.18 17.65 -4.28
C PRO A 145 -22.35 16.91 -5.62
N THR A 146 -21.69 17.39 -6.68
CA THR A 146 -21.72 16.77 -8.01
C THR A 146 -20.74 15.61 -8.18
N GLY A 147 -20.04 15.21 -7.11
CA GLY A 147 -18.95 14.22 -7.14
C GLY A 147 -17.62 14.79 -7.63
N ALA A 148 -17.60 16.02 -8.16
CA ALA A 148 -16.39 16.70 -8.59
C ALA A 148 -15.45 16.98 -7.40
N LEU A 149 -14.14 16.91 -7.65
CA LEU A 149 -13.14 17.24 -6.64
C LEU A 149 -13.21 18.73 -6.28
N VAL A 150 -13.35 19.03 -4.99
CA VAL A 150 -13.30 20.41 -4.47
C VAL A 150 -11.98 20.72 -3.79
N ALA A 151 -11.28 19.72 -3.27
CA ALA A 151 -9.94 19.87 -2.70
C ALA A 151 -9.20 18.54 -2.54
N GLY A 152 -7.87 18.58 -2.59
CA GLY A 152 -7.01 17.51 -2.07
C GLY A 152 -6.19 17.98 -0.88
N LEU A 153 -6.12 17.19 0.18
CA LEU A 153 -5.34 17.45 1.39
C LEU A 153 -4.17 16.48 1.45
N ARG A 154 -2.94 16.99 1.25
CA ARG A 154 -1.70 16.22 1.36
C ARG A 154 -1.10 16.39 2.75
N VAL A 155 -0.81 15.30 3.44
CA VAL A 155 -0.20 15.33 4.78
C VAL A 155 1.15 14.62 4.78
N PRO A 156 2.01 14.81 5.81
CA PRO A 156 3.23 14.05 5.95
C PRO A 156 2.96 12.54 5.99
N ARG A 157 3.83 11.74 5.36
CA ARG A 157 3.62 10.28 5.21
C ARG A 157 3.42 9.57 6.56
N GLY A 158 4.17 9.96 7.59
CA GLY A 158 4.05 9.40 8.94
C GLY A 158 2.72 9.72 9.65
N ALA A 159 2.04 10.79 9.24
CA ALA A 159 0.76 11.21 9.83
C ALA A 159 -0.47 10.73 9.04
N ALA A 160 -0.27 10.25 7.81
CA ALA A 160 -1.34 9.94 6.87
C ALA A 160 -2.39 8.96 7.41
N ALA A 161 -1.97 7.86 8.03
CA ALA A 161 -2.91 6.86 8.55
C ALA A 161 -3.83 7.42 9.64
N ARG A 162 -3.26 8.19 10.58
CA ARG A 162 -4.02 8.83 11.66
C ARG A 162 -4.97 9.89 11.12
N PHE A 163 -4.48 10.77 10.24
CA PHE A 163 -5.28 11.82 9.63
C PHE A 163 -6.48 11.25 8.86
N ARG A 164 -6.24 10.22 8.03
CA ARG A 164 -7.28 9.52 7.24
C ARG A 164 -8.37 8.93 8.12
N LEU A 165 -7.97 8.21 9.18
CA LEU A 165 -8.93 7.63 10.11
C LEU A 165 -9.77 8.73 10.78
N ARG A 166 -9.13 9.77 11.34
CA ARG A 166 -9.82 10.84 12.06
C ARG A 166 -10.79 11.62 11.16
N LEU A 167 -10.36 11.97 9.94
CA LEU A 167 -11.22 12.65 8.96
C LEU A 167 -12.37 11.74 8.48
N THR A 168 -12.10 10.46 8.23
CA THR A 168 -13.15 9.50 7.86
C THR A 168 -14.20 9.37 8.96
N MET A 169 -13.78 9.19 10.22
CA MET A 169 -14.71 9.04 11.33
C MET A 169 -15.49 10.33 11.56
N ALA A 170 -14.85 11.51 11.53
CA ALA A 170 -15.55 12.78 11.67
C ALA A 170 -16.62 13.00 10.59
N TYR A 171 -16.29 12.72 9.32
CA TYR A 171 -17.28 12.77 8.24
C TYR A 171 -18.40 11.73 8.41
N ALA A 172 -18.04 10.51 8.82
CA ALA A 172 -19.01 9.43 9.01
C ALA A 172 -19.96 9.72 10.18
N ASP A 173 -19.48 10.33 11.26
CA ASP A 173 -20.29 10.75 12.38
C ASP A 173 -21.26 11.86 11.96
N ALA A 174 -20.77 12.88 11.25
CA ALA A 174 -21.59 13.99 10.76
C ALA A 174 -22.64 13.58 9.73
N THR A 175 -22.41 12.50 8.98
CA THR A 175 -23.32 12.00 7.93
C THR A 175 -24.10 10.75 8.34
N GLY A 176 -24.00 10.31 9.60
CA GLY A 176 -24.69 9.12 10.09
C GLY A 176 -24.16 7.79 9.54
N GLN A 177 -22.99 7.77 8.91
CA GLN A 177 -22.37 6.59 8.28
C GLN A 177 -21.40 5.84 9.20
N ARG A 178 -21.26 6.23 10.48
CA ARG A 178 -20.34 5.63 11.45
C ARG A 178 -20.39 4.10 11.47
N ASN A 179 -21.58 3.54 11.62
CA ASN A 179 -21.79 2.09 11.68
C ASN A 179 -21.33 1.39 10.39
N GLY A 180 -21.52 2.03 9.23
CA GLY A 180 -21.01 1.53 7.95
C GLY A 180 -19.49 1.47 7.90
N VAL A 181 -18.79 2.45 8.47
CA VAL A 181 -17.32 2.44 8.55
C VAL A 181 -16.84 1.35 9.51
N LEU A 182 -17.45 1.22 10.69
CA LEU A 182 -17.12 0.17 11.66
C LEU A 182 -17.34 -1.23 11.09
N ALA A 183 -18.48 -1.46 10.42
CA ALA A 183 -18.77 -2.73 9.76
C ALA A 183 -17.75 -3.08 8.66
N ARG A 184 -17.28 -2.09 7.88
CA ARG A 184 -16.19 -2.30 6.90
C ARG A 184 -14.87 -2.68 7.57
N LEU A 185 -14.53 -2.05 8.70
CA LEU A 185 -13.35 -2.41 9.49
C LEU A 185 -13.46 -3.83 10.05
N ASP A 186 -14.61 -4.21 10.59
CA ASP A 186 -14.87 -5.57 11.08
C ASP A 186 -14.77 -6.60 9.97
N LYS A 187 -15.35 -6.32 8.80
CA LYS A 187 -15.23 -7.16 7.61
C LYS A 187 -13.77 -7.33 7.18
N ALA A 188 -12.97 -6.27 7.23
CA ALA A 188 -11.56 -6.34 6.87
C ALA A 188 -10.72 -7.14 7.89
N VAL A 189 -11.01 -6.99 9.19
CA VAL A 189 -10.40 -7.82 10.24
C VAL A 189 -10.74 -9.30 10.03
N ALA A 190 -12.01 -9.61 9.75
CA ALA A 190 -12.46 -10.98 9.46
C ALA A 190 -11.82 -11.55 8.19
N ALA A 191 -11.78 -10.77 7.11
CA ALA A 191 -11.14 -11.16 5.85
C ALA A 191 -9.64 -11.46 6.06
N ASN A 192 -8.92 -10.64 6.82
CA ASN A 192 -7.51 -10.92 7.15
C ASN A 192 -7.37 -12.27 7.87
N ARG A 193 -8.25 -12.61 8.81
CA ARG A 193 -8.20 -13.92 9.50
C ARG A 193 -8.39 -15.09 8.54
N GLN A 194 -9.25 -14.94 7.53
CA GLN A 194 -9.51 -15.96 6.52
C GLN A 194 -8.36 -16.12 5.52
N THR A 195 -7.57 -15.07 5.27
CA THR A 195 -6.44 -15.10 4.33
C THR A 195 -5.11 -15.49 4.98
N ARG A 196 -5.13 -16.28 6.07
CA ARG A 196 -3.90 -16.76 6.71
C ARG A 196 -3.09 -17.61 5.71
N PRO A 197 -1.79 -17.35 5.50
CA PRO A 197 -0.96 -18.15 4.60
C PRO A 197 -0.99 -19.64 4.97
N PRO A 198 -1.22 -20.55 4.01
CA PRO A 198 -1.18 -21.99 4.27
C PRO A 198 0.26 -22.45 4.56
N ALA A 199 0.39 -23.54 5.29
CA ALA A 199 1.70 -24.11 5.63
C ALA A 199 2.53 -24.44 4.37
N ALA A 200 3.84 -24.21 4.43
CA ALA A 200 4.74 -24.47 3.31
C ALA A 200 4.77 -25.97 2.95
N VAL A 201 4.45 -26.31 1.70
CA VAL A 201 4.55 -27.69 1.20
C VAL A 201 6.01 -28.03 0.89
N LEU A 202 6.57 -28.95 1.67
CA LEU A 202 7.94 -29.43 1.52
C LEU A 202 8.05 -30.46 0.38
N VAL A 203 9.12 -30.35 -0.41
CA VAL A 203 9.43 -31.32 -1.48
C VAL A 203 10.50 -32.31 -1.04
N SER A 204 10.39 -33.53 -1.54
CA SER A 204 11.40 -34.56 -1.37
C SER A 204 12.47 -34.47 -2.45
N ALA A 205 13.57 -35.22 -2.27
CA ALA A 205 14.60 -35.34 -3.31
C ALA A 205 14.08 -36.06 -4.57
N ALA A 206 13.05 -36.90 -4.46
CA ALA A 206 12.46 -37.60 -5.60
C ALA A 206 11.72 -36.62 -6.54
N SER A 207 11.23 -35.51 -6.00
CA SER A 207 10.56 -34.43 -6.74
C SER A 207 11.54 -33.46 -7.43
N ALA A 208 12.84 -33.75 -7.44
CA ALA A 208 13.82 -32.88 -8.07
C ALA A 208 13.66 -32.87 -9.60
N PRO A 209 13.63 -31.69 -10.25
CA PRO A 209 13.60 -31.60 -11.70
C PRO A 209 14.89 -32.16 -12.33
N ALA A 210 14.81 -32.58 -13.60
CA ALA A 210 15.89 -33.32 -14.28
C ALA A 210 17.26 -32.62 -14.21
N TYR A 211 17.29 -31.30 -14.42
CA TYR A 211 18.52 -30.49 -14.33
C TYR A 211 19.15 -30.49 -12.92
N ALA A 212 18.33 -30.66 -11.88
CA ALA A 212 18.79 -30.72 -10.49
C ALA A 212 19.19 -32.13 -10.06
N ARG A 213 18.85 -33.15 -10.86
CA ARG A 213 19.29 -34.55 -10.70
C ARG A 213 20.63 -34.82 -11.39
N LEU A 214 21.00 -34.02 -12.38
CA LEU A 214 22.34 -34.05 -12.99
C LEU A 214 23.38 -33.65 -11.93
N THR A 215 24.04 -34.65 -11.37
CA THR A 215 25.14 -34.46 -10.43
C THR A 215 26.35 -33.84 -11.15
N ARG A 216 27.08 -32.92 -10.50
CA ARG A 216 28.34 -32.32 -11.00
C ARG A 216 29.31 -33.31 -11.71
N PRO A 217 29.53 -34.56 -11.25
CA PRO A 217 30.36 -35.53 -11.98
C PRO A 217 29.85 -35.89 -13.38
N VAL A 218 28.52 -35.92 -13.61
CA VAL A 218 27.94 -36.23 -14.93
C VAL A 218 28.15 -35.05 -15.89
N VAL A 219 28.01 -33.82 -15.40
CA VAL A 219 28.29 -32.62 -16.20
C VAL A 219 29.79 -32.51 -16.50
N ALA A 220 30.66 -32.80 -15.53
CA ALA A 220 32.11 -32.82 -15.70
C ALA A 220 32.59 -33.94 -16.64
N ALA A 221 31.98 -35.12 -16.58
CA ALA A 221 32.26 -36.22 -17.50
C ALA A 221 31.80 -35.89 -18.93
N ALA A 222 30.64 -35.24 -19.09
CA ALA A 222 30.16 -34.81 -20.39
C ALA A 222 31.04 -33.73 -21.01
N SER A 223 31.51 -32.74 -20.23
CA SER A 223 32.45 -31.74 -20.73
C SER A 223 33.84 -32.32 -20.99
N ALA A 224 34.33 -33.25 -20.16
CA ALA A 224 35.58 -33.97 -20.43
C ALA A 224 35.50 -34.82 -21.73
N ALA A 225 34.37 -35.50 -21.96
CA ALA A 225 34.14 -36.26 -23.19
C ALA A 225 34.06 -35.33 -24.42
N LEU A 226 33.40 -34.18 -24.30
CA LEU A 226 33.33 -33.19 -25.38
C LEU A 226 34.73 -32.62 -25.71
N ILE A 227 35.53 -32.31 -24.69
CA ILE A 227 36.92 -31.86 -24.86
C ILE A 227 37.78 -32.96 -25.50
N ALA A 228 37.59 -34.22 -25.10
CA ALA A 228 38.30 -35.35 -25.69
C ALA A 228 37.92 -35.58 -27.17
N VAL A 229 36.65 -35.44 -27.53
CA VAL A 229 36.19 -35.55 -28.93
C VAL A 229 36.73 -34.40 -29.78
N VAL A 230 36.74 -33.17 -29.27
CA VAL A 230 37.33 -32.02 -29.98
C VAL A 230 38.84 -32.19 -30.14
N ALA A 231 39.54 -32.67 -29.11
CA ALA A 231 40.97 -32.96 -29.20
C ALA A 231 41.28 -34.09 -30.21
N PHE A 232 40.45 -35.14 -30.23
CA PHE A 232 40.60 -36.25 -31.17
C PHE A 232 40.33 -35.81 -32.62
N ALA A 233 39.31 -34.98 -32.85
CA ALA A 233 39.02 -34.41 -34.17
C ALA A 233 40.17 -33.51 -34.68
N ALA A 234 40.76 -32.69 -33.80
CA ALA A 234 41.91 -31.84 -34.16
C ALA A 234 43.17 -32.65 -34.51
N THR A 235 43.37 -33.83 -33.91
CA THR A 235 44.50 -34.72 -34.25
C THR A 235 44.32 -35.47 -35.56
N ILE A 236 43.08 -35.73 -36.00
CA ILE A 236 42.79 -36.40 -37.28
C ILE A 236 42.94 -35.41 -38.45
N ASP A 237 42.65 -34.13 -38.22
CA ASP A 237 42.79 -33.06 -39.23
C ASP A 237 44.26 -32.59 -39.42
N SER A 238 45.19 -33.10 -38.59
CA SER A 238 46.62 -32.75 -38.64
C SER A 238 47.49 -33.73 -39.44
N ASP A 239 46.91 -34.60 -40.28
CA ASP A 239 47.69 -35.49 -41.18
C ASP A 239 47.66 -35.02 -42.64
N PRO A 240 48.62 -34.19 -43.09
CA PRO A 240 48.94 -34.04 -44.50
C PRO A 240 50.08 -35.00 -44.87
N ALA A 241 49.76 -36.28 -45.00
CA ALA A 241 50.56 -37.17 -45.83
C ALA A 241 50.18 -36.95 -47.31
N HIS A 242 50.98 -36.18 -48.06
CA HIS A 242 51.47 -36.66 -49.36
C HIS A 242 52.63 -35.82 -49.92
N ARG A 243 53.75 -36.52 -50.12
CA ARG A 243 54.81 -36.26 -51.11
C ARG A 243 54.23 -36.24 -52.54
N PRO A 244 54.92 -35.61 -53.50
CA PRO A 244 55.91 -36.36 -54.29
C PRO A 244 57.36 -35.98 -53.99
#